data_AF-A0A5E8AE06-F1
#
_entry.id   AF-A0A5E8AE06-F1
#
_cell.length_a   1.000
_cell.length_b   1.000
_cell.length_c   1.000
_cell.angle_alpha   90.00
_cell.angle_beta   90.00
_cell.angle_gamma   90.00
#
_symmetry.space_group_name_H-M   'P 1'
#
loop_
_entity.id
_entity.type
_entity.pdbx_description
1 polymer ?
#
loop_
_entity_poly.entity_id
_entity_poly.type
_entity_poly.pdbx_seq_one_letter_code
_entity_poly.pdbx_strand_id
1 'polypeptide(L)'
;MLNFLLAAALAQAVAAPPAASALPSDPLPADWVAVPDDELLVFTLANGHSFTVRLASRYAPVHVANIRKLAAARWWDAGTSVYRVQDNYVAQWGDATEKKPLAAGVVETPPAEYSHAGPTTVARLAQRDPYAEWAGYSRDGWPLAGNGATEWLPHCYGMVGVARDLAPSTGSGAELYTVIGHSPRALDRNIAVVGRVIDGIEWLSSLPRGTGDLGFYTTAGERSPIVSARLASALPAAARPHFEYRRADNPRFTAWITSRENRSGPFFTVPAGGADICAALPPVRKAP
;
A
#
# COMPACT_ATOMS: atom_id res chain seq x y z
N MET A 1 70.54 -35.33 2.64
CA MET A 1 69.50 -35.49 1.61
C MET A 1 68.18 -35.74 2.31
N LEU A 2 67.25 -34.78 2.35
CA LEU A 2 65.83 -35.07 2.59
C LEU A 2 64.99 -33.92 2.00
N ASN A 3 64.19 -34.28 0.99
CA ASN A 3 63.38 -33.38 0.17
C ASN A 3 62.23 -32.74 0.96
N PHE A 4 62.06 -31.43 0.82
CA PHE A 4 60.79 -30.74 1.09
C PHE A 4 59.85 -30.94 -0.10
N LEU A 5 58.71 -31.61 0.12
CA LEU A 5 57.57 -31.66 -0.81
C LEU A 5 56.69 -30.43 -0.58
N LEU A 6 56.67 -29.49 -1.53
CA LEU A 6 55.64 -28.45 -1.61
C LEU A 6 54.39 -29.04 -2.27
N ALA A 7 53.27 -29.10 -1.54
CA ALA A 7 51.96 -29.33 -2.11
C ALA A 7 51.37 -27.99 -2.59
N ALA A 8 51.20 -27.83 -3.90
CA ALA A 8 50.48 -26.69 -4.47
C ALA A 8 48.97 -26.94 -4.40
N ALA A 9 48.26 -26.14 -3.61
CA ALA A 9 46.80 -26.12 -3.59
C ALA A 9 46.29 -25.32 -4.81
N LEU A 10 45.72 -26.03 -5.79
CA LEU A 10 44.98 -25.43 -6.90
C LEU A 10 43.60 -25.00 -6.41
N ALA A 11 43.40 -23.69 -6.20
CA ALA A 11 42.08 -23.11 -6.01
C ALA A 11 41.32 -23.16 -7.35
N GLN A 12 40.35 -24.06 -7.47
CA GLN A 12 39.40 -24.03 -8.58
C GLN A 12 38.48 -22.82 -8.42
N ALA A 13 38.59 -21.85 -9.32
CA ALA A 13 37.65 -20.75 -9.41
C ALA A 13 36.27 -21.32 -9.84
N VAL A 14 35.32 -21.31 -8.92
CA VAL A 14 33.92 -21.62 -9.24
C VAL A 14 33.40 -20.50 -10.14
N ALA A 15 33.12 -20.81 -11.40
CA ALA A 15 32.52 -19.85 -12.32
C ALA A 15 31.15 -19.41 -11.77
N ALA A 16 30.93 -18.10 -11.68
CA ALA A 16 29.64 -17.56 -11.29
C ALA A 16 28.57 -18.05 -12.28
N PRO A 17 27.37 -18.46 -11.80
CA PRO A 17 26.30 -18.87 -12.68
C PRO A 17 25.97 -17.75 -13.67
N PRO A 18 25.63 -18.09 -14.93
CA PRO A 18 25.28 -17.09 -15.94
C PRO A 18 24.12 -16.23 -15.45
N ALA A 19 24.22 -14.92 -15.68
CA ALA A 19 23.12 -13.99 -15.37
C ALA A 19 21.85 -14.45 -16.11
N ALA A 20 20.73 -14.52 -15.38
CA ALA A 20 19.45 -14.85 -15.98
C ALA A 20 19.11 -13.85 -17.10
N SER A 21 18.58 -14.35 -18.22
CA SER A 21 18.12 -13.49 -19.32
C SER A 21 16.97 -12.60 -18.88
N ALA A 22 16.98 -11.35 -19.30
CA ALA A 22 15.87 -10.42 -19.04
C ALA A 22 14.54 -10.95 -19.61
N LEU A 23 13.49 -10.88 -18.80
CA LEU A 23 12.13 -11.25 -19.18
C LEU A 23 11.42 -10.08 -19.87
N PRO A 24 10.43 -10.34 -20.74
CA PRO A 24 9.59 -9.27 -21.32
C PRO A 24 8.85 -8.41 -20.28
N SER A 25 8.64 -8.96 -19.07
CA SER A 25 8.00 -8.29 -17.94
C SER A 25 8.95 -7.44 -17.09
N ASP A 26 10.26 -7.57 -17.30
CA ASP A 26 11.27 -6.83 -16.52
C ASP A 26 11.16 -5.33 -16.81
N PRO A 27 11.12 -4.47 -15.78
CA PRO A 27 11.02 -3.04 -15.98
C PRO A 27 12.35 -2.43 -16.45
N LEU A 28 12.26 -1.42 -17.31
CA LEU A 28 13.37 -0.53 -17.61
C LEU A 28 13.44 0.63 -16.59
N PRO A 29 14.58 1.33 -16.45
CA PRO A 29 14.66 2.52 -15.61
C PRO A 29 13.56 3.56 -15.90
N ALA A 30 13.22 3.78 -17.18
CA ALA A 30 12.18 4.71 -17.60
C ALA A 30 10.74 4.26 -17.28
N ASP A 31 10.54 3.01 -16.83
CA ASP A 31 9.23 2.55 -16.34
C ASP A 31 8.96 2.98 -14.91
N TRP A 32 9.99 3.38 -14.17
CA TRP A 32 9.88 3.85 -12.81
C TRP A 32 9.72 5.36 -12.79
N VAL A 33 8.69 5.82 -12.09
CA VAL A 33 8.35 7.24 -11.97
C VAL A 33 8.34 7.60 -10.49
N ALA A 34 9.04 8.68 -10.14
CA ALA A 34 9.10 9.18 -8.79
C ALA A 34 7.69 9.47 -8.23
N VAL A 35 7.45 9.05 -6.99
CA VAL A 35 6.29 9.47 -6.21
C VAL A 35 6.62 10.86 -5.63
N PRO A 36 5.77 11.88 -5.83
CA PRO A 36 5.99 13.20 -5.24
C PRO A 36 6.10 13.16 -3.71
N ASP A 37 7.02 13.95 -3.14
CA ASP A 37 7.23 14.03 -1.68
C ASP A 37 5.96 14.44 -0.90
N ASP A 38 5.03 15.17 -1.53
CA ASP A 38 3.77 15.57 -0.92
C ASP A 38 2.66 14.52 -1.08
N GLU A 39 2.89 13.44 -1.83
CA GLU A 39 2.06 12.23 -1.84
C GLU A 39 2.50 11.20 -0.79
N LEU A 40 3.68 11.36 -0.19
CA LEU A 40 4.21 10.40 0.78
C LEU A 40 3.91 10.86 2.22
N LEU A 41 3.11 10.10 2.95
CA LEU A 41 2.83 10.30 4.37
C LEU A 41 3.55 9.24 5.20
N VAL A 42 4.50 9.65 6.01
CA VAL A 42 5.33 8.80 6.86
C VAL A 42 4.80 8.83 8.28
N PHE A 43 4.46 7.67 8.82
CA PHE A 43 4.12 7.46 10.22
C PHE A 43 5.27 6.78 10.94
N THR A 44 5.56 7.21 12.17
CA THR A 44 6.53 6.59 13.08
C THR A 44 5.84 6.16 14.35
N LEU A 45 6.03 4.91 14.71
CA LEU A 45 5.54 4.29 15.95
C LEU A 45 6.55 4.48 17.09
N ALA A 46 6.09 4.41 18.34
CA ALA A 46 6.95 4.63 19.51
C ALA A 46 8.11 3.64 19.65
N ASN A 47 8.03 2.46 19.02
CA ASN A 47 9.12 1.48 18.97
C ASN A 47 10.20 1.79 17.90
N GLY A 48 10.08 2.91 17.18
CA GLY A 48 11.01 3.34 16.14
C GLY A 48 10.70 2.80 14.75
N HIS A 49 9.77 1.85 14.62
CA HIS A 49 9.32 1.39 13.31
C HIS A 49 8.53 2.50 12.60
N SER A 50 8.63 2.53 11.28
CA SER A 50 7.91 3.50 10.45
C SER A 50 7.28 2.82 9.25
N PHE A 51 6.15 3.37 8.79
CA PHE A 51 5.49 2.94 7.56
C PHE A 51 5.14 4.16 6.71
N THR A 52 5.13 3.97 5.39
CA THR A 52 4.88 5.06 4.43
C THR A 52 3.63 4.76 3.62
N VAL A 53 2.71 5.72 3.59
CA VAL A 53 1.49 5.71 2.77
C VAL A 53 1.70 6.61 1.57
N ARG A 54 1.50 6.07 0.35
CA ARG A 54 1.27 6.91 -0.84
C ARG A 54 -0.19 7.34 -0.83
N LEU A 55 -0.45 8.64 -0.87
CA LEU A 55 -1.77 9.25 -0.85
C LEU A 55 -2.39 9.26 -2.25
N ALA A 56 -3.66 8.90 -2.35
CA ALA A 56 -4.41 8.75 -3.60
C ALA A 56 -5.26 10.01 -3.89
N SER A 57 -4.62 11.20 -3.94
CA SER A 57 -5.32 12.50 -3.99
C SER A 57 -6.27 12.65 -5.18
N ARG A 58 -6.02 11.96 -6.29
CA ARG A 58 -6.92 11.96 -7.45
C ARG A 58 -8.26 11.27 -7.17
N TYR A 59 -8.26 10.28 -6.29
CA TYR A 59 -9.39 9.39 -6.02
C TYR A 59 -10.22 9.86 -4.83
N ALA A 60 -9.57 10.45 -3.83
CA ALA A 60 -10.20 11.00 -2.64
C ALA A 60 -9.64 12.39 -2.28
N PRO A 61 -9.85 13.43 -3.13
CA PRO A 61 -9.20 14.73 -2.98
C PRO A 61 -9.54 15.44 -1.67
N VAL A 62 -10.78 15.41 -1.20
CA VAL A 62 -11.19 16.09 0.04
C VAL A 62 -10.64 15.36 1.26
N HIS A 63 -10.73 14.02 1.31
CA HIS A 63 -10.14 13.25 2.41
C HIS A 63 -8.61 13.39 2.45
N VAL A 64 -7.93 13.35 1.30
CA VAL A 64 -6.47 13.56 1.25
C VAL A 64 -6.09 14.98 1.67
N ALA A 65 -6.88 15.99 1.29
CA ALA A 65 -6.67 17.36 1.78
C ALA A 65 -6.83 17.45 3.31
N ASN A 66 -7.79 16.74 3.90
CA ASN A 66 -7.92 16.64 5.36
C ASN A 66 -6.71 15.97 6.00
N ILE A 67 -6.25 14.83 5.45
CA ILE A 67 -5.07 14.11 5.93
C ILE A 67 -3.83 15.01 5.92
N ARG A 68 -3.65 15.82 4.87
CA ARG A 68 -2.55 16.81 4.79
C ARG A 68 -2.66 17.87 5.89
N LYS A 69 -3.87 18.37 6.20
CA LYS A 69 -4.11 19.33 7.30
C LYS A 69 -3.81 18.70 8.67
N LEU A 70 -4.26 17.47 8.90
CA LEU A 70 -4.01 16.71 10.13
C LEU A 70 -2.51 16.46 10.34
N ALA A 71 -1.78 16.09 9.28
CA ALA A 71 -0.33 15.91 9.34
C ALA A 71 0.40 17.24 9.64
N ALA A 72 0.00 18.34 8.98
CA ALA A 72 0.55 19.68 9.24
C ALA A 72 0.28 20.15 10.68
N ALA A 73 -0.90 19.84 11.21
CA ALA A 73 -1.28 20.11 12.60
C ALA A 73 -0.69 19.12 13.62
N ARG A 74 0.11 18.13 13.18
CA ARG A 74 0.70 17.09 14.02
C ARG A 74 -0.35 16.34 14.84
N TRP A 75 -1.54 16.15 14.26
CA TRP A 75 -2.70 15.63 14.96
C TRP A 75 -2.48 14.20 15.47
N TRP A 76 -1.70 13.37 14.78
CA TRP A 76 -1.41 12.01 15.24
C TRP A 76 -0.30 11.90 16.30
N ASP A 77 0.56 12.91 16.48
CA ASP A 77 1.79 12.77 17.29
C ASP A 77 1.56 12.46 18.78
N ALA A 78 0.41 12.86 19.32
CA ALA A 78 0.13 12.77 20.75
C ALA A 78 -1.27 12.21 21.01
N GLY A 79 -1.34 11.11 21.75
CA GLY A 79 -2.62 10.49 22.15
C GLY A 79 -3.30 9.68 21.04
N THR A 80 -2.62 9.41 19.92
CA THR A 80 -3.12 8.50 18.88
C THR A 80 -2.25 7.24 18.80
N SER A 81 -2.81 6.17 18.24
CA SER A 81 -2.16 4.86 18.20
C SER A 81 -2.78 3.98 17.12
N VAL A 82 -2.12 2.88 16.77
CA VAL A 82 -2.85 1.71 16.26
C VAL A 82 -3.63 1.13 17.43
N TYR A 83 -4.96 1.27 17.38
CA TYR A 83 -5.85 0.95 18.50
C TYR A 83 -6.75 -0.26 18.23
N ARG A 84 -6.75 -0.76 17.00
CA ARG A 84 -7.56 -1.90 16.58
C ARG A 84 -6.82 -2.71 15.52
N VAL A 85 -6.71 -4.01 15.72
CA VAL A 85 -6.12 -4.96 14.77
C VAL A 85 -7.02 -6.19 14.73
N GLN A 86 -7.78 -6.32 13.65
CA GLN A 86 -8.65 -7.48 13.43
C GLN A 86 -7.97 -8.48 12.52
N ASP A 87 -7.97 -9.74 12.94
CA ASP A 87 -7.31 -10.81 12.19
C ASP A 87 -7.87 -10.92 10.77
N ASN A 88 -6.96 -11.14 9.81
CA ASN A 88 -7.26 -11.28 8.39
C ASN A 88 -8.14 -10.16 7.79
N TYR A 89 -8.12 -8.96 8.38
CA TYR A 89 -8.97 -7.83 7.98
C TYR A 89 -8.16 -6.53 7.95
N VAL A 90 -8.13 -5.76 9.04
CA VAL A 90 -7.52 -4.42 9.07
C VAL A 90 -6.73 -4.14 10.35
N ALA A 91 -5.70 -3.30 10.21
CA ALA A 91 -5.11 -2.54 11.31
C ALA A 91 -5.57 -1.08 11.20
N GLN A 92 -6.16 -0.54 12.26
CA GLN A 92 -6.78 0.77 12.32
C GLN A 92 -6.11 1.65 13.37
N TRP A 93 -5.89 2.92 13.02
CA TRP A 93 -5.20 3.91 13.82
C TRP A 93 -5.87 5.29 13.79
N GLY A 94 -5.55 6.10 14.79
CA GLY A 94 -6.19 7.38 15.06
C GLY A 94 -6.34 7.58 16.57
N ASP A 95 -7.29 8.42 16.99
CA ASP A 95 -7.65 8.55 18.39
C ASP A 95 -8.54 7.36 18.81
N ALA A 96 -8.07 6.55 19.75
CA ALA A 96 -8.80 5.39 20.24
C ALA A 96 -10.12 5.74 20.93
N THR A 97 -10.33 7.01 21.31
CA THR A 97 -11.58 7.47 21.92
C THR A 97 -12.55 8.11 20.92
N GLU A 98 -12.07 8.42 19.71
CA GLU A 98 -12.81 9.15 18.66
C GLU A 98 -13.39 10.50 19.15
N LYS A 99 -12.74 11.13 20.14
CA LYS A 99 -13.19 12.39 20.77
C LYS A 99 -12.18 13.52 20.62
N LYS A 100 -10.95 13.22 20.17
CA LYS A 100 -9.92 14.22 19.95
C LYS A 100 -10.41 15.24 18.92
N PRO A 101 -10.48 16.54 19.26
CA PRO A 101 -10.95 17.55 18.34
C PRO A 101 -10.14 17.56 17.04
N LEU A 102 -10.82 17.70 15.90
CA LEU A 102 -10.17 17.81 14.61
C LEU A 102 -9.36 19.10 14.51
N ALA A 103 -8.30 19.07 13.70
CA ALA A 103 -7.51 20.26 13.41
C ALA A 103 -8.34 21.30 12.65
N ALA A 104 -8.00 22.58 12.80
CA ALA A 104 -8.70 23.68 12.14
C ALA A 104 -8.74 23.49 10.61
N GLY A 105 -9.91 23.69 10.01
CA GLY A 105 -10.13 23.60 8.56
C GLY A 105 -10.26 22.18 8.01
N VAL A 106 -10.19 21.13 8.85
CA VAL A 106 -10.58 19.77 8.46
C VAL A 106 -12.09 19.74 8.20
N VAL A 107 -12.49 19.15 7.07
CA VAL A 107 -13.90 18.91 6.75
C VAL A 107 -14.34 17.66 7.51
N GLU A 108 -15.19 17.80 8.51
CA GLU A 108 -15.61 16.66 9.36
C GLU A 108 -16.37 15.58 8.56
N THR A 109 -17.28 16.01 7.67
CA THR A 109 -18.08 15.14 6.80
C THR A 109 -17.79 15.46 5.33
N PRO A 110 -16.67 14.99 4.76
CA PRO A 110 -16.37 15.18 3.35
C PRO A 110 -17.39 14.47 2.44
N PRO A 111 -17.46 14.78 1.13
CA PRO A 111 -18.28 14.03 0.20
C PRO A 111 -17.92 12.54 0.17
N ALA A 112 -18.86 11.70 -0.26
CA ALA A 112 -18.61 10.27 -0.45
C ALA A 112 -17.67 10.04 -1.66
N GLU A 113 -16.36 9.98 -1.40
CA GLU A 113 -15.31 9.75 -2.39
C GLU A 113 -15.05 8.25 -2.62
N TYR A 114 -16.14 7.49 -2.83
CA TYR A 114 -16.09 6.02 -2.88
C TYR A 114 -15.93 5.45 -4.30
N SER A 115 -16.21 6.27 -5.32
CA SER A 115 -16.03 5.94 -6.75
C SER A 115 -15.99 7.23 -7.57
N HIS A 116 -15.53 7.14 -8.81
CA HIS A 116 -15.48 8.26 -9.74
C HIS A 116 -15.83 7.83 -11.17
N ALA A 117 -16.06 8.80 -12.05
CA ALA A 117 -16.28 8.52 -13.47
C ALA A 117 -15.04 7.87 -14.11
N GLY A 118 -15.27 6.88 -14.96
CA GLY A 118 -14.24 6.14 -15.68
C GLY A 118 -14.75 5.66 -17.05
N PRO A 119 -14.01 4.76 -17.73
CA PRO A 119 -12.77 4.15 -17.28
C PRO A 119 -11.53 5.02 -17.54
N THR A 120 -10.60 5.09 -16.59
CA THR A 120 -9.27 5.70 -16.78
C THR A 120 -8.12 4.70 -16.69
N THR A 121 -8.47 3.41 -16.60
CA THR A 121 -7.54 2.28 -16.71
C THR A 121 -6.79 2.25 -18.04
N VAL A 122 -5.51 1.89 -18.00
CA VAL A 122 -4.63 1.76 -19.17
C VAL A 122 -4.23 0.31 -19.45
N ALA A 123 -4.42 -0.59 -18.48
CA ALA A 123 -4.13 -2.00 -18.58
C ALA A 123 -5.13 -2.79 -17.73
N ARG A 124 -5.65 -3.91 -18.24
CA ARG A 124 -6.66 -4.73 -17.56
C ARG A 124 -6.17 -6.16 -17.38
N LEU A 125 -6.72 -6.82 -16.37
CA LEU A 125 -6.63 -8.27 -16.26
C LEU A 125 -7.46 -8.91 -17.38
N ALA A 126 -7.07 -10.12 -17.80
CA ALA A 126 -7.73 -10.89 -18.84
C ALA A 126 -9.11 -11.41 -18.39
N GLN A 127 -9.25 -11.77 -17.12
CA GLN A 127 -10.48 -12.29 -16.54
C GLN A 127 -11.31 -11.19 -15.87
N ARG A 128 -12.62 -11.45 -15.75
CA ARG A 128 -13.52 -10.59 -14.95
C ARG A 128 -13.18 -10.70 -13.46
N ASP A 129 -13.46 -9.62 -12.73
CA ASP A 129 -13.31 -9.57 -11.28
C ASP A 129 -14.62 -10.06 -10.63
N PRO A 130 -14.57 -10.88 -9.57
CA PRO A 130 -15.80 -11.32 -8.88
C PRO A 130 -16.62 -10.17 -8.26
N TYR A 131 -16.01 -9.00 -8.05
CA TYR A 131 -16.64 -7.84 -7.41
C TYR A 131 -16.89 -6.68 -8.40
N ALA A 132 -16.47 -6.80 -9.66
CA ALA A 132 -16.55 -5.74 -10.66
C ALA A 132 -16.57 -6.29 -12.10
N GLU A 133 -17.10 -5.52 -13.06
CA GLU A 133 -17.13 -5.98 -14.45
C GLU A 133 -15.72 -6.11 -15.06
N TRP A 134 -14.78 -5.31 -14.57
CA TRP A 134 -13.36 -5.39 -14.93
C TRP A 134 -12.49 -4.95 -13.75
N ALA A 135 -11.24 -5.42 -13.73
CA ALA A 135 -10.18 -4.89 -12.90
C ALA A 135 -8.90 -4.64 -13.71
N GLY A 136 -8.09 -3.69 -13.27
CA GLY A 136 -6.92 -3.24 -14.00
C GLY A 136 -6.14 -2.16 -13.27
N TYR A 137 -5.44 -1.31 -14.03
CA TYR A 137 -4.48 -0.36 -13.47
C TYR A 137 -4.58 1.01 -14.13
N SER A 138 -4.49 2.06 -13.31
CA SER A 138 -4.28 3.43 -13.80
C SER A 138 -2.86 3.60 -14.36
N ARG A 139 -2.65 4.65 -15.17
CA ARG A 139 -1.31 4.99 -15.69
C ARG A 139 -0.26 5.09 -14.59
N ASP A 140 -0.62 5.72 -13.49
CA ASP A 140 0.22 6.00 -12.33
C ASP A 140 0.31 4.84 -11.31
N GLY A 141 -0.10 3.64 -11.73
CA GLY A 141 0.13 2.40 -10.99
C GLY A 141 -0.77 2.24 -9.77
N TRP A 142 -2.06 2.57 -9.87
CA TRP A 142 -3.08 2.20 -8.89
C TRP A 142 -3.93 1.02 -9.39
N PRO A 143 -4.30 0.05 -8.53
CA PRO A 143 -5.31 -0.94 -8.89
C PRO A 143 -6.67 -0.25 -9.03
N LEU A 144 -7.43 -0.62 -10.04
CA LEU A 144 -8.77 -0.11 -10.31
C LEU A 144 -9.74 -1.27 -10.55
N ALA A 145 -10.97 -1.09 -10.12
CA ALA A 145 -12.11 -1.94 -10.46
C ALA A 145 -13.27 -1.05 -10.96
N GLY A 146 -14.11 -1.56 -11.86
CA GLY A 146 -15.19 -0.74 -12.43
C GLY A 146 -16.37 -1.51 -13.03
N ASN A 147 -17.43 -0.78 -13.34
CA ASN A 147 -18.71 -1.28 -13.89
C ASN A 147 -19.08 -0.66 -15.25
N GLY A 148 -18.09 -0.14 -15.96
CA GLY A 148 -18.26 0.51 -17.27
C GLY A 148 -18.61 2.00 -17.22
N ALA A 149 -19.26 2.48 -16.15
CA ALA A 149 -19.58 3.91 -15.97
C ALA A 149 -18.73 4.57 -14.88
N THR A 150 -18.56 3.86 -13.75
CA THR A 150 -17.73 4.29 -12.64
C THR A 150 -16.62 3.29 -12.36
N GLU A 151 -15.56 3.79 -11.71
CA GLU A 151 -14.44 3.00 -11.22
C GLU A 151 -14.05 3.46 -9.81
N TRP A 152 -13.33 2.60 -9.09
CA TRP A 152 -12.90 2.82 -7.71
C TRP A 152 -11.58 2.11 -7.42
N LEU A 153 -10.92 2.51 -6.33
CA LEU A 153 -9.81 1.77 -5.75
C LEU A 153 -10.36 0.58 -4.95
N PRO A 154 -9.96 -0.67 -5.25
CA PRO A 154 -10.40 -1.85 -4.49
C PRO A 154 -9.68 -1.94 -3.13
N HIS A 155 -10.35 -2.49 -2.12
CA HIS A 155 -9.79 -2.74 -0.78
C HIS A 155 -8.84 -3.95 -0.76
N CYS A 156 -7.71 -3.83 -1.45
CA CYS A 156 -6.65 -4.82 -1.46
C CYS A 156 -5.69 -4.69 -0.27
N TYR A 157 -4.86 -5.70 -0.02
CA TYR A 157 -3.80 -5.67 1.00
C TYR A 157 -2.95 -4.39 0.91
N GLY A 158 -2.71 -3.74 2.05
CA GLY A 158 -1.97 -2.48 2.15
C GLY A 158 -2.73 -1.24 1.69
N MET A 159 -3.91 -1.35 1.04
CA MET A 159 -4.72 -0.18 0.73
C MET A 159 -5.22 0.48 2.03
N VAL A 160 -5.27 1.81 2.04
CA VAL A 160 -5.61 2.62 3.21
C VAL A 160 -6.98 3.24 3.02
N GLY A 161 -7.91 2.92 3.91
CA GLY A 161 -9.25 3.48 3.93
C GLY A 161 -9.46 4.42 5.12
N VAL A 162 -10.53 5.21 5.04
CA VAL A 162 -10.98 6.09 6.12
C VAL A 162 -12.02 5.37 6.97
N ALA A 163 -11.77 5.24 8.27
CA ALA A 163 -12.77 4.71 9.18
C ALA A 163 -13.89 5.74 9.36
N ARG A 164 -15.12 5.24 9.56
CA ARG A 164 -16.30 6.08 9.77
C ARG A 164 -17.34 5.33 10.58
N ASP A 165 -18.22 6.11 11.20
CA ASP A 165 -19.47 5.60 11.78
C ASP A 165 -20.46 5.21 10.64
N LEU A 166 -21.67 4.80 11.03
CA LEU A 166 -22.78 4.53 10.13
C LEU A 166 -23.06 5.73 9.22
N ALA A 167 -23.58 5.41 8.04
CA ALA A 167 -24.06 6.43 7.11
C ALA A 167 -25.08 7.33 7.83
N PRO A 168 -25.05 8.65 7.61
CA PRO A 168 -24.41 9.34 6.48
C PRO A 168 -22.95 9.80 6.73
N SER A 169 -22.31 9.38 7.83
CA SER A 169 -20.89 9.69 8.02
C SER A 169 -20.05 9.18 6.86
N THR A 170 -19.03 9.95 6.47
CA THR A 170 -18.02 9.59 5.47
C THR A 170 -16.62 9.47 6.07
N GLY A 171 -16.46 9.91 7.32
CA GLY A 171 -15.20 9.95 8.06
C GLY A 171 -14.33 11.14 7.64
N SER A 172 -13.71 11.80 8.61
CA SER A 172 -12.90 13.00 8.35
C SER A 172 -11.53 12.70 7.72
N GLY A 173 -11.05 11.46 7.86
CA GLY A 173 -9.69 11.03 7.54
C GLY A 173 -8.72 11.08 8.74
N ALA A 174 -9.20 11.37 9.95
CA ALA A 174 -8.39 11.30 11.18
C ALA A 174 -8.18 9.85 11.66
N GLU A 175 -9.19 9.02 11.47
CA GLU A 175 -9.19 7.59 11.72
C GLU A 175 -8.98 6.86 10.39
N LEU A 176 -7.90 6.11 10.30
CA LEU A 176 -7.47 5.42 9.09
C LEU A 176 -7.26 3.95 9.39
N TYR A 177 -7.37 3.12 8.38
CA TYR A 177 -7.03 1.71 8.49
C TYR A 177 -6.33 1.22 7.24
N THR A 178 -5.57 0.16 7.36
CA THR A 178 -5.00 -0.56 6.23
C THR A 178 -5.44 -2.02 6.26
N VAL A 179 -5.69 -2.58 5.08
CA VAL A 179 -5.99 -4.01 4.94
C VAL A 179 -4.73 -4.83 5.20
N ILE A 180 -4.78 -5.76 6.16
CA ILE A 180 -3.64 -6.60 6.57
C ILE A 180 -3.85 -8.09 6.31
N GLY A 181 -4.94 -8.45 5.61
CA GLY A 181 -5.29 -9.85 5.31
C GLY A 181 -6.01 -9.99 3.98
N HIS A 182 -6.94 -10.95 3.92
CA HIS A 182 -7.78 -11.17 2.75
C HIS A 182 -8.59 -9.91 2.44
N SER A 183 -8.59 -9.52 1.17
CA SER A 183 -9.15 -8.26 0.68
C SER A 183 -10.66 -8.18 0.97
N PRO A 184 -11.12 -7.27 1.85
CA PRO A 184 -12.53 -7.14 2.17
C PRO A 184 -13.26 -6.32 1.09
N ARG A 185 -13.34 -6.87 -0.13
CA ARG A 185 -13.89 -6.20 -1.31
C ARG A 185 -15.37 -5.80 -1.18
N ALA A 186 -16.09 -6.28 -0.15
CA ALA A 186 -17.41 -5.77 0.20
C ALA A 186 -17.40 -4.29 0.65
N LEU A 187 -16.25 -3.77 1.09
CA LEU A 187 -16.08 -2.35 1.43
C LEU A 187 -15.95 -1.45 0.20
N ASP A 188 -15.67 -2.03 -0.97
CA ASP A 188 -15.59 -1.28 -2.22
C ASP A 188 -16.88 -0.47 -2.41
N ARG A 189 -16.72 0.80 -2.83
CA ARG A 189 -17.82 1.76 -3.04
C ARG A 189 -18.64 2.13 -1.79
N ASN A 190 -18.28 1.63 -0.62
CA ASN A 190 -18.92 1.96 0.66
C ASN A 190 -18.03 2.80 1.58
N ILE A 191 -16.71 2.71 1.41
CA ILE A 191 -15.71 3.42 2.21
C ILE A 191 -14.69 4.07 1.26
N ALA A 192 -14.22 5.26 1.62
CA ALA A 192 -13.20 5.97 0.84
C ALA A 192 -11.83 5.31 1.04
N VAL A 193 -11.15 5.05 -0.08
CA VAL A 193 -9.74 4.62 -0.10
C VAL A 193 -8.88 5.83 -0.43
N VAL A 194 -7.96 6.16 0.48
CA VAL A 194 -7.16 7.40 0.45
C VAL A 194 -5.69 7.15 0.15
N GLY A 195 -5.26 5.90 0.04
CA GLY A 195 -3.86 5.60 -0.26
C GLY A 195 -3.52 4.12 -0.19
N ARG A 196 -2.22 3.85 -0.14
CA ARG A 196 -1.65 2.51 0.05
C ARG A 196 -0.36 2.60 0.86
N VAL A 197 -0.19 1.72 1.85
CA VAL A 197 1.09 1.48 2.50
C VAL A 197 2.04 0.85 1.47
N ILE A 198 3.11 1.57 1.15
CA ILE A 198 4.11 1.18 0.14
C ILE A 198 5.45 0.74 0.77
N ASP A 199 5.61 0.95 2.07
CA ASP A 199 6.77 0.50 2.86
C ASP A 199 6.36 0.31 4.32
N GLY A 200 6.89 -0.71 4.99
CA GLY A 200 6.66 -0.96 6.42
C GLY A 200 5.30 -1.56 6.79
N ILE A 201 4.62 -2.22 5.84
CA ILE A 201 3.33 -2.90 6.11
C ILE A 201 3.46 -4.07 7.09
N GLU A 202 4.63 -4.69 7.16
CA GLU A 202 4.97 -5.72 8.14
C GLU A 202 4.78 -5.21 9.57
N TRP A 203 5.08 -3.94 9.85
CA TRP A 203 4.95 -3.34 11.18
C TRP A 203 3.51 -3.12 11.63
N LEU A 204 2.55 -3.21 10.71
CA LEU A 204 1.11 -3.16 11.00
C LEU A 204 0.52 -4.57 10.97
N SER A 205 0.85 -5.35 9.94
CA SER A 205 0.28 -6.68 9.72
C SER A 205 0.75 -7.73 10.73
N SER A 206 1.91 -7.53 11.38
CA SER A 206 2.42 -8.43 12.41
C SER A 206 2.04 -8.04 13.85
N LEU A 207 1.28 -6.95 14.05
CA LEU A 207 0.87 -6.54 15.40
C LEU A 207 -0.02 -7.61 16.05
N PRO A 208 0.07 -7.83 17.38
CA PRO A 208 -0.85 -8.70 18.10
C PRO A 208 -2.29 -8.33 17.78
N ARG A 209 -3.17 -9.32 17.59
CA ARG A 209 -4.58 -9.06 17.32
C ARG A 209 -5.25 -8.47 18.55
N GLY A 210 -6.26 -7.62 18.34
CA GLY A 210 -7.00 -7.02 19.44
C GLY A 210 -7.72 -8.06 20.28
N THR A 211 -7.74 -7.82 21.59
CA THR A 211 -8.33 -8.71 22.59
C THR A 211 -9.82 -8.47 22.83
N GLY A 212 -10.38 -7.38 22.28
CA GLY A 212 -11.78 -7.00 22.39
C GLY A 212 -12.60 -7.25 21.12
N ASP A 213 -13.86 -6.83 21.16
CA ASP A 213 -14.79 -6.96 20.04
C ASP A 213 -14.22 -6.34 18.76
N LEU A 214 -14.48 -6.97 17.61
CA LEU A 214 -14.03 -6.49 16.29
C LEU A 214 -12.52 -6.19 16.21
N GLY A 215 -11.69 -6.78 17.08
CA GLY A 215 -10.24 -6.59 17.12
C GLY A 215 -9.79 -5.27 17.76
N PHE A 216 -10.62 -4.59 18.54
CA PHE A 216 -10.17 -3.44 19.35
C PHE A 216 -9.22 -3.91 20.47
N TYR A 217 -8.22 -3.09 20.78
CA TYR A 217 -7.41 -3.30 21.99
C TYR A 217 -8.17 -2.84 23.24
N THR A 218 -8.21 -3.70 24.26
CA THR A 218 -8.98 -3.42 25.50
C THR A 218 -8.20 -2.53 26.47
N THR A 219 -6.86 -2.56 26.41
CA THR A 219 -5.98 -1.79 27.28
C THR A 219 -5.06 -0.86 26.50
N ALA A 220 -4.57 0.19 27.16
CA ALA A 220 -3.63 1.13 26.53
C ALA A 220 -2.27 0.50 26.21
N GLY A 221 -1.84 -0.52 26.97
CA GLY A 221 -0.54 -1.18 26.80
C GLY A 221 -0.43 -2.07 25.55
N GLU A 222 -1.56 -2.49 24.98
CA GLU A 222 -1.60 -3.24 23.72
C GLU A 222 -1.45 -2.33 22.49
N ARG A 223 -1.78 -1.05 22.64
CA ARG A 223 -1.79 -0.09 21.53
C ARG A 223 -0.36 0.23 21.11
N SER A 224 -0.16 0.46 19.83
CA SER A 224 1.12 0.95 19.30
C SER A 224 1.04 2.47 19.12
N PRO A 225 1.64 3.29 20.02
CA PRO A 225 1.50 4.74 19.94
C PRO A 225 2.17 5.29 18.68
N ILE A 226 1.52 6.28 18.06
CA ILE A 226 2.10 7.04 16.96
C ILE A 226 2.78 8.26 17.57
N VAL A 227 4.05 8.46 17.24
CA VAL A 227 4.85 9.59 17.75
C VAL A 227 5.08 10.67 16.69
N SER A 228 4.87 10.34 15.42
CA SER A 228 4.99 11.30 14.32
C SER A 228 4.17 10.84 13.11
N ALA A 229 3.50 11.78 12.45
CA ALA A 229 2.98 11.63 11.10
C ALA A 229 3.32 12.86 10.25
N ARG A 230 4.07 12.70 9.16
CA ARG A 230 4.59 13.81 8.34
C ARG A 230 4.49 13.50 6.86
N LEU A 231 4.12 14.50 6.07
CA LEU A 231 4.42 14.45 4.64
C LEU A 231 5.94 14.42 4.45
N ALA A 232 6.46 13.63 3.51
CA ALA A 232 7.89 13.60 3.22
C ALA A 232 8.40 14.99 2.82
N SER A 233 7.57 15.78 2.13
CA SER A 233 7.88 17.18 1.78
C SER A 233 8.11 18.09 3.00
N ALA A 234 7.60 17.73 4.17
CA ALA A 234 7.80 18.44 5.43
C ALA A 234 8.98 17.91 6.27
N LEU A 235 9.63 16.83 5.83
CA LEU A 235 10.85 16.32 6.46
C LEU A 235 12.09 17.07 5.93
N PRO A 236 13.19 17.15 6.72
CA PRO A 236 14.49 17.61 6.23
C PRO A 236 14.90 16.80 5.01
N ALA A 237 15.51 17.43 4.01
CA ALA A 237 15.85 16.80 2.73
C ALA A 237 16.63 15.47 2.91
N ALA A 238 17.59 15.43 3.84
CA ALA A 238 18.40 14.24 4.12
C ALA A 238 17.63 13.07 4.75
N ALA A 239 16.41 13.30 5.26
CA ALA A 239 15.57 12.31 5.92
C ALA A 239 14.34 11.92 5.08
N ARG A 240 14.18 12.46 3.87
CA ARG A 240 13.03 12.16 3.02
C ARG A 240 13.19 10.76 2.42
N PRO A 241 12.21 9.86 2.60
CA PRO A 241 12.20 8.64 1.82
C PRO A 241 11.76 8.97 0.40
N HIS A 242 12.44 8.38 -0.58
CA HIS A 242 12.08 8.51 -1.99
C HIS A 242 11.61 7.16 -2.52
N PHE A 243 10.49 7.18 -3.25
CA PHE A 243 9.89 6.00 -3.83
C PHE A 243 9.57 6.24 -5.30
N GLU A 244 9.50 5.15 -6.06
CA GLU A 244 9.07 5.14 -7.44
C GLU A 244 7.96 4.12 -7.62
N TYR A 245 6.91 4.47 -8.38
CA TYR A 245 5.93 3.51 -8.86
C TYR A 245 6.29 3.08 -10.29
N ARG A 246 5.91 1.86 -10.65
CA ARG A 246 6.03 1.40 -12.03
C ARG A 246 4.81 1.90 -12.83
N ARG A 247 5.03 2.71 -13.87
CA ARG A 247 3.97 3.15 -14.78
C ARG A 247 3.35 1.97 -15.52
N ALA A 248 2.03 2.00 -15.72
CA ALA A 248 1.28 0.86 -16.26
C ALA A 248 0.96 0.93 -17.76
N ASP A 249 1.26 2.05 -18.42
CA ASP A 249 0.97 2.32 -19.84
C ASP A 249 2.12 1.95 -20.78
N ASN A 250 2.66 0.72 -20.64
CA ASN A 250 3.72 0.21 -21.50
C ASN A 250 3.62 -1.32 -21.66
N PRO A 251 4.18 -1.89 -22.75
CA PRO A 251 4.08 -3.33 -23.04
C PRO A 251 4.75 -4.22 -21.98
N ARG A 252 5.78 -3.75 -21.27
CA ARG A 252 6.43 -4.53 -20.21
C ARG A 252 5.52 -4.71 -19.01
N PHE A 253 4.68 -3.71 -18.71
CA PHE A 253 3.65 -3.83 -17.68
C PHE A 253 2.55 -4.81 -18.10
N THR A 254 2.13 -4.82 -19.36
CA THR A 254 1.22 -5.85 -19.89
C THR A 254 1.81 -7.25 -19.76
N ALA A 255 3.08 -7.44 -20.13
CA ALA A 255 3.79 -8.71 -19.92
C ALA A 255 3.89 -9.08 -18.43
N TRP A 256 4.07 -8.10 -17.54
CA TRP A 256 4.02 -8.31 -16.10
C TRP A 256 2.64 -8.82 -15.64
N ILE A 257 1.54 -8.23 -16.11
CA ILE A 257 0.18 -8.74 -15.83
C ILE A 257 0.06 -10.21 -16.25
N THR A 258 0.44 -10.55 -17.49
CA THR A 258 0.38 -11.94 -17.99
C THR A 258 1.19 -12.89 -17.10
N SER A 259 2.37 -12.45 -16.61
CA SER A 259 3.18 -13.26 -15.68
C SER A 259 2.56 -13.42 -14.29
N ARG A 260 1.70 -12.49 -13.86
CA ARG A 260 0.95 -12.59 -12.60
C ARG A 260 -0.24 -13.54 -12.73
N GLU A 261 -0.94 -13.48 -13.86
CA GLU A 261 -2.07 -14.35 -14.19
C GLU A 261 -1.63 -15.79 -14.45
N ASN A 262 -0.44 -15.97 -15.01
CA ASN A 262 0.11 -17.27 -15.34
C ASN A 262 1.59 -17.30 -14.97
N ARG A 263 1.87 -17.64 -13.70
CA ARG A 263 3.24 -17.84 -13.23
C ARG A 263 3.88 -18.98 -14.02
N SER A 264 5.15 -18.79 -14.38
CA SER A 264 5.92 -19.72 -15.21
C SER A 264 7.18 -20.21 -14.49
N GLY A 265 7.86 -21.17 -15.10
CA GLY A 265 9.05 -21.83 -14.54
C GLY A 265 8.74 -23.25 -14.06
N PRO A 266 9.77 -24.06 -13.75
CA PRO A 266 9.62 -25.49 -13.49
C PRO A 266 8.76 -25.81 -12.25
N PHE A 267 8.57 -24.84 -11.36
CA PHE A 267 7.69 -24.98 -10.19
C PHE A 267 6.20 -24.87 -10.55
N PHE A 268 5.84 -24.08 -11.56
CA PHE A 268 4.44 -23.83 -11.95
C PHE A 268 4.08 -24.66 -13.19
N THR A 269 3.61 -25.89 -12.97
CA THR A 269 3.27 -26.83 -14.04
C THR A 269 1.86 -26.63 -14.62
N VAL A 270 0.97 -25.96 -13.89
CA VAL A 270 -0.41 -25.68 -14.33
C VAL A 270 -0.66 -24.17 -14.27
N PRO A 271 -1.00 -23.51 -15.40
CA PRO A 271 -1.34 -22.09 -15.41
C PRO A 271 -2.68 -21.83 -14.70
N ALA A 272 -2.78 -20.73 -13.95
CA ALA A 272 -3.99 -20.38 -13.22
C ALA A 272 -5.10 -19.80 -14.12
N GLY A 273 -4.74 -19.22 -15.28
CA GLY A 273 -5.68 -18.66 -16.24
C GLY A 273 -6.18 -17.25 -15.92
N GLY A 274 -5.69 -16.63 -14.84
CA GLY A 274 -6.11 -15.31 -14.37
C GLY A 274 -5.51 -14.97 -13.00
N ALA A 275 -5.78 -13.75 -12.53
CA ALA A 275 -5.41 -13.30 -11.19
C ALA A 275 -6.53 -12.45 -10.60
N ASP A 276 -6.65 -12.46 -9.27
CA ASP A 276 -7.32 -11.39 -8.52
C ASP A 276 -6.44 -10.13 -8.58
N ILE A 277 -7.04 -8.96 -8.81
CA ILE A 277 -6.34 -7.67 -8.78
C ILE A 277 -5.59 -7.45 -7.47
N CYS A 278 -6.13 -7.95 -6.36
CA CYS A 278 -5.48 -7.83 -5.06
C CYS A 278 -4.32 -8.81 -4.85
N ALA A 279 -4.19 -9.84 -5.69
CA ALA A 279 -3.00 -10.71 -5.75
C ALA A 279 -1.93 -10.20 -6.74
N ALA A 280 -2.24 -9.12 -7.48
CA ALA A 280 -1.40 -8.50 -8.49
C ALA A 280 -1.27 -6.98 -8.27
N LEU A 281 -0.98 -6.56 -7.04
CA LEU A 281 -0.79 -5.13 -6.76
C LEU A 281 0.38 -4.53 -7.55
N PRO A 282 0.21 -3.31 -8.09
CA PRO A 282 1.23 -2.67 -8.95
C PRO A 282 2.54 -2.43 -8.17
N PRO A 283 3.71 -2.61 -8.81
CA PRO A 283 5.00 -2.46 -8.13
C PRO A 283 5.31 -1.03 -7.71
N VAL A 284 5.87 -0.90 -6.51
CA VAL A 284 6.50 0.30 -5.96
C VAL A 284 7.84 -0.11 -5.37
N ARG A 285 8.85 0.75 -5.44
CA ARG A 285 10.17 0.50 -4.86
C ARG A 285 10.73 1.75 -4.19
N LYS A 286 11.67 1.57 -3.27
CA LYS A 286 12.56 2.67 -2.83
C LYS A 286 13.37 3.13 -4.02
N ALA A 287 13.50 4.44 -4.19
CA ALA A 287 14.38 5.01 -5.20
C ALA A 287 15.84 4.59 -4.90
N PRO A 288 16.65 4.34 -5.94
CA PRO A 288 18.05 3.96 -5.79
C PRO A 288 18.93 5.05 -5.17
#